data_AF-A0A957Q675-F1
#
_entry.id   AF-A0A957Q675-F1
#
_cell.length_a   1.000
_cell.length_b   1.000
_cell.length_c   1.000
_cell.angle_alpha   90.00
_cell.angle_beta   90.00
_cell.angle_gamma   90.00
#
_symmetry.space_group_name_H-M   'P 1'
#
loop_
_entity.id
_entity.type
_entity.pdbx_description
1 polymer ?
#
loop_
_entity_poly.entity_id
_entity_poly.type
_entity_poly.pdbx_seq_one_letter_code
_entity_poly.pdbx_strand_id
1 'polypeptide(L)'
;FIDRVFRASTDTDQNHASHLLISTHSSIALTDAHSDDIIRMERDGINTQRATKPRFQTFGADPSDIMVHIFDAPQPNGEYSVQRIKARIDEARQGRITKGELEQDLKFIAPGYWSYRVRRELIRQQ
;
A
#
# COMPACT_ATOMS: atom_id res chain seq x y z
N PHE A 1 -2.47 -7.25 -16.10
CA PHE A 1 -3.39 -6.25 -16.69
C PHE A 1 -2.59 -5.30 -17.58
N ILE A 2 -1.57 -4.62 -17.06
CA ILE A 2 -0.70 -3.70 -17.82
C ILE A 2 -0.06 -4.37 -19.05
N ASP A 3 0.51 -5.58 -18.91
CA ASP A 3 1.06 -6.32 -20.06
C ASP A 3 0.05 -6.54 -21.22
N ARG A 4 -1.22 -6.85 -20.93
CA ARG A 4 -2.24 -7.01 -21.99
C ARG A 4 -2.55 -5.70 -22.69
N VAL A 5 -2.63 -4.62 -21.91
CA VAL A 5 -2.89 -3.28 -22.40
C VAL A 5 -1.73 -2.80 -23.29
N PHE A 6 -0.49 -3.07 -22.87
CA PHE A 6 0.70 -2.79 -23.65
C PHE A 6 0.68 -3.52 -25.00
N ARG A 7 0.41 -4.83 -24.99
CA ARG A 7 0.32 -5.63 -26.22
C ARG A 7 -0.75 -5.13 -27.18
N ALA A 8 -1.91 -4.73 -26.67
CA ALA A 8 -2.98 -4.17 -27.50
C ALA A 8 -2.58 -2.84 -28.16
N SER A 9 -1.70 -2.05 -27.53
CA SER A 9 -1.21 -0.79 -28.09
C SER A 9 -0.11 -0.96 -29.15
N THR A 10 0.60 -2.10 -29.14
CA THR A 10 1.70 -2.39 -30.08
C THR A 10 1.26 -3.18 -31.32
N ASP A 11 0.03 -3.69 -31.35
CA ASP A 11 -0.51 -4.51 -32.44
C ASP A 11 -1.06 -3.67 -33.62
N THR A 12 -0.96 -2.35 -33.52
CA THR A 12 -1.30 -1.41 -34.61
C THR A 12 -0.02 -1.08 -35.37
N ASP A 13 -0.07 -1.15 -36.71
CA ASP A 13 1.06 -0.95 -37.64
C ASP A 13 2.13 0.04 -37.13
N GLN A 14 3.40 -0.34 -37.29
CA GLN A 14 4.63 0.26 -36.72
C GLN A 14 4.88 1.76 -37.00
N ASN A 15 3.91 2.48 -37.55
CA ASN A 15 4.02 3.88 -37.99
C ASN A 15 3.17 4.86 -37.15
N HIS A 16 2.48 4.40 -36.11
CA HIS A 16 1.69 5.28 -35.22
C HIS A 16 2.10 5.12 -33.76
N ALA A 17 2.56 6.22 -33.16
CA ALA A 17 2.74 6.32 -31.72
C ALA A 17 1.35 6.40 -31.06
N SER A 18 0.95 5.31 -30.40
CA SER A 18 -0.27 5.27 -29.60
C SER A 18 0.01 5.77 -28.18
N HIS A 19 -0.74 6.77 -27.73
CA HIS A 19 -0.71 7.21 -26.33
C HIS A 19 -1.90 6.62 -25.59
N LEU A 20 -1.65 6.08 -24.40
CA LEU A 20 -2.69 5.55 -23.54
C LEU A 20 -2.74 6.29 -22.22
N LEU A 21 -3.94 6.76 -21.85
CA LEU A 21 -4.21 7.35 -20.54
C LEU A 21 -4.97 6.34 -19.67
N ILE A 22 -4.40 5.99 -18.52
CA ILE A 22 -5.01 5.09 -17.54
C ILE A 22 -5.20 5.85 -16.23
N SER A 23 -6.43 5.85 -15.70
CA SER A 23 -6.72 6.27 -14.32
C SER A 23 -6.90 5.04 -13.44
N THR A 24 -6.15 4.95 -12.34
CA THR A 24 -6.20 3.77 -11.46
C THR A 24 -5.95 4.12 -9.99
N HIS A 25 -6.56 3.33 -9.10
CA HIS A 25 -6.24 3.28 -7.66
C HIS A 25 -5.50 1.98 -7.30
N SER A 26 -5.02 1.22 -8.28
CA SER A 26 -4.29 -0.03 -8.06
C SER A 26 -2.80 0.24 -7.87
N SER A 27 -2.28 -0.03 -6.68
CA SER A 27 -0.84 0.07 -6.40
C SER A 27 -0.01 -0.84 -7.30
N ILE A 28 -0.50 -2.07 -7.55
CA ILE A 28 0.15 -3.06 -8.43
C ILE A 28 0.27 -2.56 -9.88
N ALA A 29 -0.68 -1.77 -10.35
CA ALA A 29 -0.57 -1.20 -11.70
C ALA A 29 0.55 -0.15 -11.78
N LEU A 30 0.74 0.62 -10.71
CA LEU A 30 1.77 1.67 -10.64
C LEU A 30 3.17 1.11 -10.44
N THR A 31 3.31 -0.10 -9.87
CA THR A 31 4.61 -0.78 -9.77
C THR A 31 5.15 -1.24 -11.13
N ASP A 32 4.31 -1.24 -12.17
CA ASP A 32 4.68 -1.62 -13.54
C ASP A 32 4.94 -0.42 -14.45
N ALA A 33 4.92 0.81 -13.91
CA ALA A 33 5.11 2.05 -14.66
C ALA A 33 6.33 2.83 -14.16
N HIS A 34 7.04 3.51 -15.07
CA HIS A 34 8.08 4.46 -14.71
C HIS A 34 7.46 5.69 -14.04
N SER A 35 8.18 6.29 -13.09
CA SER A 35 7.71 7.45 -12.33
C SER A 35 7.42 8.66 -13.24
N ASP A 36 8.12 8.76 -14.37
CA ASP A 36 7.91 9.80 -15.38
C ASP A 36 6.60 9.68 -16.15
N ASP A 37 6.01 8.48 -16.19
CA ASP A 37 4.74 8.19 -16.87
C ASP A 37 3.54 8.27 -15.91
N ILE A 38 3.77 8.60 -14.64
CA ILE A 38 2.74 8.70 -13.61
C ILE A 38 2.50 10.17 -13.27
N ILE A 39 1.24 10.59 -13.36
CA ILE A 39 0.78 11.88 -12.84
C ILE A 39 -0.20 11.63 -11.70
N ARG A 40 0.20 12.03 -10.49
CA ARG A 40 -0.67 12.09 -9.33
C ARG A 40 -1.47 13.38 -9.36
N MET A 41 -2.79 13.24 -9.41
CA MET A 41 -3.72 14.37 -9.31
C MET A 41 -4.26 14.47 -7.89
N GLU A 42 -4.07 15.63 -7.25
CA GLU A 42 -4.65 15.95 -5.96
C GLU A 42 -5.87 16.86 -6.20
N ARG A 43 -7.01 16.43 -5.64
CA ARG A 43 -8.27 17.16 -5.68
C ARG A 43 -8.63 17.57 -4.27
N ASP A 44 -8.98 18.84 -4.11
CA ASP A 44 -9.67 19.36 -2.94
C ASP A 44 -10.87 20.18 -3.45
N GLY A 45 -12.08 19.69 -3.14
CA GLY A 45 -13.34 20.13 -3.74
C GLY A 45 -13.62 19.52 -5.12
N ILE A 46 -14.14 20.33 -6.06
CA ILE A 46 -14.62 19.87 -7.37
C ILE A 46 -13.49 19.82 -8.42
N ASN A 47 -12.46 20.65 -8.26
CA ASN A 47 -11.38 20.82 -9.24
C ASN A 47 -10.08 20.16 -8.78
N THR A 48 -9.29 19.66 -9.74
CA THR A 48 -7.90 19.25 -9.48
C THR A 48 -7.08 20.50 -9.13
N GLN A 49 -6.42 20.49 -7.98
CA GLN A 49 -5.60 21.61 -7.52
C GLN A 49 -4.12 21.42 -7.86
N ARG A 50 -3.66 20.17 -7.92
CA ARG A 50 -2.26 19.86 -8.18
C ARG A 50 -2.12 18.60 -9.03
N ALA A 51 -1.19 18.64 -9.97
CA ALA A 51 -0.73 17.48 -10.73
C ALA A 51 0.79 17.37 -10.54
N THR A 52 1.26 16.26 -9.99
CA THR A 52 2.68 16.05 -9.71
C THR A 52 3.15 14.67 -10.13
N LYS A 53 4.43 14.53 -10.44
CA LYS A 53 5.08 13.23 -10.59
C LYS A 53 5.44 12.67 -9.20
N PRO A 54 5.43 11.33 -9.02
CA PRO A 54 5.98 10.71 -7.83
C PRO A 54 7.43 11.13 -7.58
N ARG A 55 7.81 11.30 -6.31
CA ARG A 55 9.18 11.70 -5.91
C ARG A 55 10.15 10.52 -5.78
N PHE A 56 9.74 9.32 -6.15
CA PHE A 56 10.52 8.09 -6.04
C PHE A 56 10.30 7.20 -7.25
N GLN A 57 11.18 6.22 -7.43
CA GLN A 57 11.08 5.25 -8.52
C GLN A 57 9.96 4.25 -8.24
N THR A 58 9.03 4.12 -9.18
CA THR A 58 7.83 3.28 -9.03
C THR A 58 7.98 1.92 -9.69
N PHE A 59 8.78 1.80 -10.76
CA PHE A 59 8.97 0.56 -11.49
C PHE A 59 9.63 -0.50 -10.60
N GLY A 60 8.94 -1.61 -10.34
CA GLY A 60 9.36 -2.67 -9.43
C GLY A 60 9.31 -2.31 -7.94
N ALA A 61 8.69 -1.19 -7.55
CA ALA A 61 8.56 -0.80 -6.16
C ALA A 61 7.67 -1.77 -5.36
N ASP A 62 7.84 -1.84 -4.04
CA ASP A 62 6.89 -2.58 -3.19
C ASP A 62 5.52 -1.87 -3.24
N PRO A 63 4.39 -2.60 -3.44
CA PRO A 63 3.07 -1.99 -3.43
C PRO A 63 2.78 -1.19 -2.16
N SER A 64 3.39 -1.55 -1.03
CA SER A 64 3.27 -0.82 0.24
C SER A 64 3.85 0.59 0.14
N ASP A 65 4.96 0.76 -0.59
CA ASP A 65 5.58 2.07 -0.80
C ASP A 65 4.68 2.94 -1.69
N ILE A 66 4.06 2.35 -2.72
CA ILE A 66 3.04 3.04 -3.54
C ILE A 66 1.87 3.52 -2.66
N MET A 67 1.36 2.65 -1.77
CA MET A 67 0.26 3.01 -0.88
C MET A 67 0.61 4.20 0.00
N VAL A 68 1.81 4.23 0.58
CA VAL A 68 2.24 5.29 1.49
C VAL A 68 2.58 6.58 0.75
N HIS A 69 3.30 6.51 -0.37
CA HIS A 69 3.89 7.69 -1.01
C HIS A 69 3.08 8.28 -2.18
N ILE A 70 2.17 7.52 -2.80
CA ILE A 70 1.30 8.02 -3.87
C ILE A 70 -0.13 8.18 -3.39
N PHE A 71 -0.63 7.21 -2.64
CA PHE A 71 -2.01 7.25 -2.13
C PHE A 71 -2.13 7.87 -0.74
N ASP A 72 -1.02 8.37 -0.17
CA ASP A 72 -0.95 8.97 1.16
C ASP A 72 -1.61 8.10 2.25
N ALA A 73 -1.58 6.77 2.08
CA ALA A 73 -2.12 5.87 3.06
C ALA A 73 -1.23 5.94 4.32
N PRO A 74 -1.80 6.14 5.52
CA PRO A 74 -1.01 6.19 6.76
C PRO A 74 -0.28 4.88 7.03
N GLN A 75 -0.77 3.79 6.44
CA GLN A 75 -0.16 2.47 6.44
C GLN A 75 -0.66 1.68 5.22
N PRO A 76 0.14 0.74 4.70
CA PRO A 76 -0.23 -0.06 3.53
C PRO A 76 -1.29 -1.14 3.84
N ASN A 77 -1.51 -1.43 5.13
CA ASN A 77 -2.48 -2.42 5.59
C ASN A 77 -3.86 -1.78 5.85
N GLY A 78 -4.91 -2.61 5.85
CA GLY A 78 -6.27 -2.16 6.16
C GLY A 78 -6.36 -1.47 7.52
N GLU A 79 -7.03 -0.31 7.56
CA GLU A 79 -7.08 0.54 8.75
C GLU A 79 -7.69 -0.19 9.96
N TYR A 80 -8.81 -0.87 9.77
CA TYR A 80 -9.50 -1.61 10.84
C TYR A 80 -8.58 -2.65 11.50
N SER A 81 -7.87 -3.45 10.70
CA SER A 81 -7.00 -4.50 11.25
C SER A 81 -5.85 -3.89 12.04
N VAL A 82 -5.26 -2.80 11.55
CA VAL A 82 -4.20 -2.12 12.28
C VAL A 82 -4.70 -1.50 13.57
N GLN A 83 -5.81 -0.78 13.55
CA GLN A 83 -6.38 -0.16 14.76
C GLN A 83 -6.68 -1.23 15.81
N ARG A 84 -7.26 -2.36 15.40
CA ARG A 84 -7.52 -3.50 16.28
C ARG A 84 -6.23 -4.07 16.87
N ILE A 85 -5.20 -4.32 16.06
CA ILE A 85 -3.92 -4.87 16.55
C ILE A 85 -3.24 -3.89 17.52
N LYS A 86 -3.24 -2.59 17.22
CA LYS A 86 -2.71 -1.55 18.11
C LYS A 86 -3.43 -1.57 19.45
N ALA A 87 -4.76 -1.58 19.45
CA ALA A 87 -5.57 -1.64 20.66
C ALA A 87 -5.25 -2.87 21.53
N ARG A 88 -5.08 -4.05 20.91
CA ARG A 88 -4.71 -5.28 21.62
C ARG A 88 -3.31 -5.20 22.24
N ILE A 89 -2.33 -4.64 21.53
CA ILE A 89 -0.99 -4.39 22.08
C ILE A 89 -1.07 -3.43 23.29
N ASP A 90 -1.87 -2.37 23.19
CA ASP A 90 -2.01 -1.39 24.27
C ASP A 90 -2.77 -1.95 25.47
N GLU A 91 -3.80 -2.78 25.25
CA GLU A 91 -4.47 -3.58 26.27
C GLU A 91 -3.48 -4.47 27.02
N ALA A 92 -2.60 -5.17 26.29
CA ALA A 92 -1.61 -6.06 26.89
C ALA A 92 -0.59 -5.28 27.73
N ARG A 93 -0.15 -4.11 27.25
CA ARG A 93 0.76 -3.21 28.00
C ARG A 93 0.15 -2.67 29.29
N GLN A 94 -1.15 -2.47 29.28
CA GLN A 94 -1.91 -1.99 30.44
C GLN A 94 -2.34 -3.15 31.36
N GLY A 95 -1.97 -4.40 31.04
CA GLY A 95 -2.37 -5.58 31.81
C GLY A 95 -3.86 -5.92 31.72
N ARG A 96 -4.59 -5.34 30.76
CA ARG A 96 -6.03 -5.60 30.55
C ARG A 96 -6.29 -6.94 29.89
N ILE A 97 -5.29 -7.50 29.20
CA ILE A 97 -5.34 -8.83 28.60
C ILE A 97 -4.06 -9.59 28.96
N THR A 98 -4.21 -10.90 29.05
CA THR A 98 -3.13 -11.81 29.37
C THR A 98 -2.22 -12.05 28.16
N LYS A 99 -0.99 -12.50 28.43
CA LYS A 99 -0.06 -12.98 27.41
C LYS A 99 -0.69 -14.06 26.52
N GLY A 100 -1.46 -14.99 27.11
CA GLY A 100 -2.12 -16.07 26.38
C GLY A 100 -3.18 -15.57 25.38
N GLU A 101 -3.91 -14.51 25.73
CA GLU A 101 -4.85 -13.87 24.81
C GLU A 101 -4.13 -13.18 23.64
N LEU A 102 -3.01 -12.50 23.91
CA LEU A 102 -2.19 -11.89 22.85
C LEU A 102 -1.52 -12.94 21.94
N GLU A 103 -1.14 -14.10 22.48
CA GLU A 103 -0.67 -15.26 21.69
C GLU A 103 -1.77 -15.85 20.81
N GLN A 104 -3.02 -15.87 21.27
CA GLN A 104 -4.16 -16.28 20.44
C GLN A 104 -4.39 -15.30 19.29
N ASP A 105 -4.32 -13.99 19.54
CA ASP A 105 -4.44 -12.99 18.47
C ASP A 105 -3.36 -13.16 17.39
N LEU A 106 -2.13 -13.49 17.80
CA LEU A 106 -1.02 -13.73 16.86
C LEU A 106 -1.32 -14.84 15.84
N LYS A 107 -2.19 -15.80 16.16
CA LYS A 107 -2.58 -16.88 15.23
C LYS A 107 -3.38 -16.38 14.02
N PHE A 108 -4.02 -15.23 14.13
CA PHE A 108 -4.86 -14.63 13.07
C PHE A 108 -4.19 -13.44 12.38
N ILE A 109 -3.01 -13.02 12.84
CA ILE A 109 -2.27 -11.90 12.25
C ILE A 109 -1.30 -12.45 11.20
N ALA A 110 -1.39 -11.92 9.99
CA ALA A 110 -0.51 -12.31 8.90
C ALA A 110 0.98 -12.03 9.21
N PRO A 111 1.92 -12.79 8.60
CA PRO A 111 3.34 -12.50 8.67
C PRO A 111 3.65 -11.06 8.23
N GLY A 112 4.65 -10.44 8.85
CA GLY A 112 5.10 -9.09 8.51
C GLY A 112 5.25 -8.18 9.73
N TYR A 113 5.15 -6.87 9.49
CA TYR A 113 5.40 -5.85 10.51
C TYR A 113 4.53 -6.01 11.77
N TRP A 114 3.22 -6.23 11.60
CA TRP A 114 2.31 -6.32 12.74
C TRP A 114 2.50 -7.57 13.60
N SER A 115 2.73 -8.73 12.98
CA SER A 115 3.06 -9.96 13.73
C SER A 115 4.42 -9.84 14.44
N TYR A 116 5.41 -9.20 13.81
CA TYR A 116 6.67 -8.85 14.48
C TYR A 116 6.44 -7.97 15.72
N ARG A 117 5.61 -6.92 15.60
CA ARG A 117 5.29 -6.01 16.70
C ARG A 117 4.61 -6.72 17.87
N VAL A 118 3.67 -7.62 17.59
CA VAL A 118 3.01 -8.44 18.63
C VAL A 118 4.01 -9.38 19.31
N ARG A 119 4.85 -10.10 18.55
CA ARG A 119 5.91 -10.96 19.11
C ARG A 119 6.86 -10.20 20.01
N ARG A 120 7.24 -8.98 19.62
CA ARG A 120 8.10 -8.12 20.45
C ARG A 120 7.44 -7.77 21.79
N GLU A 121 6.13 -7.54 21.81
CA GLU A 121 5.42 -7.28 23.06
C GLU A 121 5.34 -8.54 23.94
N LEU A 122 5.12 -9.72 23.36
CA LEU A 122 5.14 -11.00 24.08
C LEU A 122 6.49 -11.29 24.77
N ILE A 123 7.61 -10.91 24.15
CA ILE A 123 8.95 -11.03 24.73
C ILE A 123 9.13 -10.06 25.90
N ARG A 124 8.55 -8.86 25.83
CA ARG A 124 8.67 -7.82 26.87
C ARG A 124 7.94 -8.18 28.17
N GLN A 125 6.99 -9.12 28.10
CA GLN A 125 6.22 -9.63 29.24
C GLN A 125 6.84 -10.90 29.86
N GLN A 126 8.07 -11.27 29.47
CA GLN A 126 8.88 -12.31 30.12
C GLN A 126 9.72 -11.69 31.24
#